data_AF-A0A9E5L0A9-F1
#
_entry.id   AF-A0A9E5L0A9-F1
#
_cell.length_a   1.000
_cell.length_b   1.000
_cell.length_c   1.000
_cell.angle_alpha   90.00
_cell.angle_beta   90.00
_cell.angle_gamma   90.00
#
_symmetry.space_group_name_H-M   'P 1'
#
loop_
_entity.id
_entity.type
_entity.pdbx_description
1 polymer ?
#
loop_
_entity_poly.entity_id
_entity_poly.type
_entity_poly.pdbx_seq_one_letter_code
_entity_poly.pdbx_strand_id
1 'polypeptide(L)'
;MEKINNKSIDLFLFMRSLTGKRMGLNKLGTALINVSKTLDVGAQGEMLWKKYQETGDKKALEEFKKYCKNDVRMTALVLLYLLHYQKIFMEGEEINFGINDLIEKGKREVKEVKNNNG
;
A
#
# COMPACT_ATOMS: atom_id res chain seq x y z
N MET A 1 -19.68 17.76 -10.19
CA MET A 1 -19.14 16.48 -9.67
C MET A 1 -18.87 16.66 -8.19
N GLU A 2 -19.64 16.01 -7.32
CA GLU A 2 -19.24 15.84 -5.92
C GLU A 2 -17.87 15.16 -5.89
N LYS A 3 -16.90 15.77 -5.20
CA LYS A 3 -15.57 15.19 -5.01
C LYS A 3 -15.68 14.01 -4.05
N ILE A 4 -15.96 12.82 -4.58
CA ILE A 4 -15.82 11.58 -3.83
C ILE A 4 -14.32 11.43 -3.52
N ASN A 5 -13.96 11.49 -2.23
CA ASN A 5 -12.59 11.40 -1.69
C ASN A 5 -11.63 12.58 -1.94
N ASN A 6 -11.88 13.72 -1.28
CA ASN A 6 -10.85 14.76 -1.06
C ASN A 6 -9.66 14.30 -0.18
N LYS A 7 -9.70 13.09 0.39
CA LYS A 7 -8.68 12.55 1.31
C LYS A 7 -8.40 11.08 0.97
N SER A 8 -7.42 10.81 0.11
CA SER A 8 -6.85 9.47 -0.03
C SER A 8 -5.85 9.23 1.12
N ILE A 9 -6.01 8.13 1.85
CA ILE A 9 -5.03 7.69 2.86
C ILE A 9 -4.04 6.75 2.17
N ASP A 10 -2.78 7.15 2.13
CA ASP A 10 -1.66 6.36 1.65
C ASP A 10 -0.93 5.72 2.86
N LEU A 11 -1.12 4.42 3.05
CA LEU A 11 -0.48 3.68 4.15
C LEU A 11 1.04 3.70 4.05
N PHE A 12 1.61 3.79 2.86
CA PHE A 12 3.05 3.89 2.71
C PHE A 12 3.57 5.22 3.27
N LEU A 13 2.89 6.33 2.96
CA LEU A 13 3.25 7.64 3.52
C LEU A 13 3.05 7.67 5.03
N PHE A 14 1.93 7.12 5.51
CA PHE A 14 1.68 7.03 6.95
C PHE A 14 2.79 6.28 7.67
N MET A 15 3.10 5.05 7.24
CA MET A 15 4.12 4.22 7.90
C MET A 15 5.51 4.83 7.80
N ARG A 16 5.85 5.47 6.66
CA ARG A 16 7.15 6.16 6.50
C ARG A 16 7.26 7.36 7.43
N SER A 17 6.20 8.16 7.56
CA SER A 17 6.15 9.31 8.46
C SER A 17 6.20 8.88 9.93
N LEU A 18 5.59 7.74 10.27
CA LEU A 18 5.54 7.23 11.64
C LEU A 18 6.88 6.61 12.07
N THR A 19 7.55 5.89 11.17
CA THR A 19 8.74 5.09 11.50
C THR A 19 10.06 5.70 11.03
N GLY A 20 10.00 6.72 10.16
CA GLY A 20 11.16 7.25 9.44
C GLY A 20 11.72 6.30 8.37
N LYS A 21 11.17 5.09 8.22
CA LYS A 21 11.74 4.01 7.38
C LYS A 21 10.84 3.68 6.19
N ARG A 22 11.48 3.37 5.06
CA ARG A 22 10.78 2.83 3.89
C ARG A 22 10.48 1.35 4.16
N MET A 23 9.20 0.99 4.24
CA MET A 23 8.77 -0.40 4.42
C MET A 23 7.89 -0.87 3.27
N GLY A 24 8.19 -2.07 2.75
CA GLY A 24 7.36 -2.70 1.73
C GLY A 24 6.12 -3.36 2.34
N LEU A 25 5.05 -3.46 1.56
CA LEU A 25 3.79 -4.10 1.97
C LEU A 25 4.01 -5.55 2.45
N ASN A 26 4.95 -6.30 1.86
CA ASN A 26 5.24 -7.67 2.31
C ASN A 26 5.75 -7.68 3.76
N LYS A 27 6.75 -6.85 4.06
CA LYS A 27 7.31 -6.72 5.41
C LYS A 27 6.25 -6.31 6.43
N LEU A 28 5.41 -5.33 6.08
CA LEU A 28 4.33 -4.86 6.94
C LEU A 28 3.25 -5.94 7.15
N GLY A 29 2.81 -6.59 6.08
CA GLY A 29 1.80 -7.64 6.14
C GLY A 29 2.27 -8.84 6.97
N THR A 30 3.50 -9.32 6.74
CA THR A 30 4.04 -10.44 7.50
C THR A 30 4.19 -10.08 8.98
N ALA A 31 4.68 -8.88 9.31
CA ALA A 31 4.90 -8.48 10.69
C ALA A 31 3.62 -8.19 11.47
N LEU A 32 2.62 -7.55 10.87
CA LEU A 32 1.43 -7.07 11.59
C LEU A 32 0.28 -8.09 11.58
N ILE A 33 0.08 -8.79 10.47
CA ILE A 33 -1.09 -9.65 10.26
C ILE A 33 -0.73 -11.10 9.91
N ASN A 34 0.56 -11.44 9.90
CA ASN A 34 1.08 -12.75 9.51
C ASN A 34 0.61 -13.22 8.11
N VAL A 35 0.49 -12.27 7.18
CA VAL A 35 0.15 -12.54 5.77
C VAL A 35 1.30 -12.09 4.89
N SER A 36 1.79 -12.99 4.03
CA SER A 36 2.87 -12.71 3.09
C SER A 36 2.33 -12.58 1.66
N LYS A 37 3.08 -11.88 0.80
CA LYS A 37 2.79 -11.82 -0.63
C LYS A 37 2.95 -13.19 -1.28
N THR A 38 2.16 -13.44 -2.31
CA THR A 38 2.29 -14.63 -3.16
C THR A 38 3.44 -14.54 -4.16
N LEU A 39 3.95 -13.33 -4.41
CA LEU A 39 5.13 -13.05 -5.22
C LEU A 39 6.08 -12.17 -4.40
N ASP A 40 7.37 -12.52 -4.41
CA ASP A 40 8.38 -11.87 -3.55
C ASP A 40 8.70 -10.44 -3.98
N VAL A 41 8.55 -10.13 -5.26
CA VAL A 41 8.91 -8.84 -5.86
C VAL A 41 7.94 -8.40 -6.94
N GLY A 42 7.67 -7.09 -7.00
CA GLY A 42 6.78 -6.50 -8.02
C GLY A 42 7.21 -6.76 -9.46
N ALA A 43 8.52 -6.96 -9.69
CA ALA A 43 9.06 -7.34 -11.00
C ALA A 43 8.47 -8.65 -11.53
N GLN A 44 8.12 -9.61 -10.67
CA GLN A 44 7.45 -10.85 -11.08
C GLN A 44 6.03 -10.57 -11.61
N GLY A 45 5.30 -9.66 -10.97
CA GLY A 45 4.00 -9.21 -11.47
C GLY A 45 4.11 -8.56 -12.85
N GLU A 46 5.13 -7.71 -13.06
CA GLU A 46 5.39 -7.07 -14.35
C GLU A 46 5.73 -8.10 -15.45
N MET A 47 6.53 -9.11 -15.13
CA MET A 47 6.84 -10.20 -16.07
C MET A 47 5.59 -10.98 -16.49
N LEU A 48 4.69 -11.30 -15.54
CA LEU A 48 3.43 -11.98 -15.84
C LEU A 48 2.53 -11.14 -16.77
N TRP A 49 2.47 -9.83 -16.53
CA TRP A 49 1.70 -8.92 -17.37
C TRP A 49 2.28 -8.82 -18.78
N LYS A 50 3.60 -8.62 -18.91
CA LYS A 50 4.28 -8.60 -20.22
C LYS A 50 4.09 -9.90 -20.99
N LYS A 51 4.27 -11.04 -20.32
CA LYS A 51 4.05 -12.36 -20.93
C LYS A 51 2.63 -12.49 -21.49
N TYR A 52 1.61 -12.06 -20.75
CA TYR A 52 0.25 -12.05 -21.25
C TYR A 52 0.07 -11.12 -22.46
N GLN A 53 0.65 -9.92 -22.44
CA GLN A 53 0.56 -8.98 -23.57
C GLN A 53 1.21 -9.51 -24.84
N GLU A 54 2.35 -10.21 -24.72
CA GLU A 54 3.12 -10.71 -25.85
C GLU A 54 2.55 -12.02 -26.42
N THR A 55 2.07 -12.91 -25.56
CA THR A 55 1.72 -14.29 -25.95
C THR A 55 0.22 -14.60 -25.89
N GLY A 56 -0.57 -13.75 -25.22
CA GLY A 56 -1.97 -14.05 -24.91
C GLY A 56 -2.18 -15.12 -23.83
N ASP A 57 -1.12 -15.56 -23.12
CA ASP A 57 -1.17 -16.62 -22.11
C ASP A 57 -2.13 -16.27 -20.96
N LYS A 58 -3.32 -16.88 -20.98
CA LYS A 58 -4.36 -16.67 -19.98
C LYS A 58 -3.96 -17.13 -18.58
N LYS A 59 -3.03 -18.09 -18.43
CA LYS A 59 -2.55 -18.50 -17.11
C LYS A 59 -1.73 -17.38 -16.47
N ALA A 60 -0.87 -16.72 -17.24
CA ALA A 60 -0.08 -15.58 -16.77
C ALA A 60 -0.99 -14.43 -16.30
N LEU A 61 -2.09 -14.17 -17.03
CA LEU A 61 -3.10 -13.19 -16.62
C LEU A 61 -3.77 -13.56 -15.29
N GLU A 62 -4.16 -14.82 -15.11
CA GLU A 62 -4.82 -15.26 -13.88
C GLU A 62 -3.89 -15.20 -12.66
N GLU A 63 -2.61 -15.54 -12.82
CA GLU A 63 -1.61 -15.37 -11.76
C GLU A 63 -1.39 -13.90 -11.42
N PHE A 64 -1.30 -13.03 -12.42
CA PHE A 64 -1.20 -11.59 -12.23
C PHE A 64 -2.40 -11.03 -11.45
N LYS A 65 -3.63 -11.42 -11.82
CA LYS A 65 -4.84 -11.02 -11.09
C LYS A 65 -4.85 -11.50 -9.64
N LYS A 66 -4.44 -12.76 -9.39
CA LYS A 66 -4.35 -13.31 -8.02
C LYS A 66 -3.38 -12.50 -7.18
N TYR A 67 -2.21 -12.16 -7.73
CA TYR A 67 -1.23 -11.30 -7.08
C TYR A 67 -1.82 -9.92 -6.72
N CYS A 68 -2.45 -9.23 -7.68
CA CYS A 68 -3.06 -7.92 -7.43
C CYS A 68 -4.15 -7.99 -6.35
N LYS A 69 -5.00 -9.03 -6.39
CA LYS A 69 -6.06 -9.24 -5.39
C LYS A 69 -5.47 -9.46 -3.99
N ASN A 70 -4.36 -10.20 -3.90
CA ASN A 70 -3.69 -10.42 -2.62
C ASN A 70 -3.11 -9.11 -2.06
N ASP A 71 -2.48 -8.27 -2.88
CA ASP A 71 -1.96 -6.97 -2.46
C ASP A 71 -3.07 -6.04 -1.93
N VAL A 72 -4.24 -6.03 -2.57
CA VAL A 72 -5.42 -5.28 -2.07
C VAL A 72 -5.89 -5.81 -0.72
N ARG A 73 -6.00 -7.14 -0.59
CA ARG A 73 -6.40 -7.78 0.67
C ARG A 73 -5.43 -7.46 1.80
N MET A 74 -4.12 -7.57 1.54
CA MET A 74 -3.08 -7.23 2.53
C MET A 74 -3.15 -5.77 2.94
N THR A 75 -3.31 -4.86 1.98
CA THR A 75 -3.45 -3.42 2.25
C THR A 75 -4.65 -3.13 3.16
N ALA A 76 -5.80 -3.76 2.89
CA ALA A 76 -7.00 -3.61 3.72
C ALA A 76 -6.81 -4.17 5.13
N LEU A 77 -6.21 -5.36 5.26
CA LEU A 77 -5.95 -5.97 6.56
C LEU A 77 -4.94 -5.17 7.39
N VAL A 78 -3.90 -4.61 6.77
CA VAL A 78 -2.97 -3.70 7.44
C VAL A 78 -3.70 -2.44 7.91
N LEU A 79 -4.56 -1.84 7.08
CA LEU A 79 -5.36 -0.69 7.52
C LEU A 79 -6.25 -1.04 8.72
N LEU A 80 -6.94 -2.19 8.69
CA LEU A 80 -7.79 -2.64 9.79
C LEU A 80 -6.98 -2.88 11.07
N TYR A 81 -5.80 -3.50 10.96
CA TYR A 81 -4.88 -3.67 12.08
C TYR A 81 -4.53 -2.30 12.70
N LEU A 82 -4.13 -1.34 11.88
CA LEU A 82 -3.74 0.00 12.33
C LEU A 82 -4.90 0.74 13.00
N LEU A 83 -6.12 0.62 12.47
CA LEU A 83 -7.32 1.23 13.05
C LEU A 83 -7.72 0.59 14.38
N HIS A 84 -7.54 -0.73 14.52
CA HIS A 84 -7.91 -1.47 15.72
C HIS A 84 -6.91 -1.23 16.86
N TYR A 85 -5.61 -1.35 16.58
CA TYR A 85 -4.58 -1.29 17.62
C TYR A 85 -4.06 0.13 17.89
N GLN A 86 -4.06 1.00 16.88
CA GLN A 86 -3.57 2.39 17.01
C GLN A 86 -2.14 2.51 17.56
N LYS A 87 -1.35 1.45 17.37
CA LYS A 87 0.04 1.36 17.79
C LYS A 87 0.82 0.35 16.96
N ILE A 88 2.12 0.52 16.91
CA ILE A 88 3.07 -0.46 16.37
C ILE A 88 4.26 -0.59 17.33
N PHE A 89 4.88 -1.77 17.36
CA PHE A 89 6.12 -2.00 18.09
C PHE A 89 7.27 -2.16 17.11
N MET A 90 8.33 -1.36 17.27
CA MET A 90 9.49 -1.38 16.40
C MET A 90 10.75 -1.09 17.21
N GLU A 91 11.77 -1.94 17.07
CA GLU A 91 13.11 -1.71 17.65
C GLU A 91 13.12 -1.49 19.18
N GLY A 92 12.19 -2.15 19.88
CA GLY A 92 12.08 -2.02 21.34
C GLY A 92 11.16 -0.88 21.77
N GLU A 93 10.65 -0.08 20.84
CA GLU A 93 9.81 1.08 21.12
C GLU A 93 8.37 0.85 20.68
N GLU A 94 7.42 1.28 21.51
CA GLU A 94 6.01 1.35 21.16
C GLU A 94 5.67 2.74 20.61
N ILE A 95 5.19 2.79 19.37
CA ILE A 95 4.78 4.02 18.71
C ILE A 95 3.25 4.03 18.66
N ASN A 96 2.64 4.87 19.47
CA ASN A 96 1.20 5.10 19.51
C ASN A 96 0.80 6.19 18.50
N PHE A 97 -0.39 6.09 17.91
CA PHE A 97 -0.92 7.07 16.98
C PHE A 97 -2.45 7.12 17.03
N GLY A 98 -3.04 8.29 16.79
CA GLY A 98 -4.49 8.44 16.67
C GLY A 98 -5.00 8.34 15.23
N ILE A 99 -6.32 8.41 15.09
CA ILE A 99 -6.97 8.54 13.77
C ILE A 99 -6.52 9.81 13.04
N ASN A 100 -6.29 10.90 13.75
CA ASN A 100 -5.80 12.15 13.16
C ASN A 100 -4.40 11.98 12.57
N ASP A 101 -3.49 11.26 13.26
CA ASP A 101 -2.17 10.93 12.72
C ASP A 101 -2.28 10.15 11.41
N LEU A 102 -3.17 9.15 11.35
CA LEU A 102 -3.39 8.35 10.13
C LEU A 102 -3.84 9.23 8.96
N ILE A 103 -4.74 10.17 9.22
CA ILE A 103 -5.27 11.09 8.21
C ILE A 103 -4.21 12.11 7.78
N GLU A 104 -3.47 12.70 8.71
CA GLU A 104 -2.52 13.78 8.42
C GLU A 104 -1.25 13.25 7.77
N LYS A 105 -0.65 12.22 8.38
CA LYS A 105 0.60 11.63 7.90
C LYS A 105 0.42 10.71 6.69
N GLY A 106 -0.82 10.27 6.41
CA GLY A 106 -1.18 9.47 5.25
C GLY A 106 -1.68 10.26 4.04
N LYS A 107 -1.86 11.59 4.14
CA LYS A 107 -2.28 12.40 2.99
C LYS A 107 -1.14 12.53 1.98
N ARG A 108 -1.49 12.43 0.69
CA ARG A 108 -0.65 12.95 -0.39
C ARG A 108 -0.85 14.45 -0.50
N GLU A 109 0.23 15.22 -0.50
CA GLU A 109 0.16 16.62 -0.95
C GLU A 109 -0.19 16.62 -2.44
N VAL A 110 -1.37 17.17 -2.77
CA VAL A 110 -1.72 17.44 -4.16
C VAL A 110 -0.95 18.70 -4.54
N LYS A 111 0.16 18.57 -5.27
CA LYS A 111 0.79 19.72 -5.91
C LYS A 111 -0.18 20.24 -6.97
N GLU A 112 -0.67 21.45 -6.82
CA GLU A 112 -1.41 22.14 -7.87
C GLU A 112 -0.51 22.22 -9.11
N VAL A 113 -0.93 21.58 -10.20
CA VAL A 113 -0.29 21.76 -11.50
C VAL A 113 -0.65 23.18 -11.95
N LYS A 114 0.30 24.11 -11.82
CA LYS A 114 0.17 25.41 -12.48
C LYS A 114 0.17 25.16 -14.00
N ASN A 115 -1.00 25.24 -14.61
CA ASN A 115 -1.13 25.33 -16.07
C ASN A 115 -0.54 26.67 -16.50
N ASN A 116 0.77 26.70 -16.74
CA ASN A 116 1.40 27.79 -17.48
C ASN A 116 1.13 27.54 -18.97
N ASN A 117 -0.09 27.80 -19.42
CA ASN A 117 -0.35 28.07 -20.83
C ASN A 117 -0.05 29.56 -21.04
N GLY A 118 1.20 29.85 -21.37
CA GLY A 118 1.61 31.09 -22.02
C GLY A 118 1.49 30.95 -23.54
#